data_AF-A0AA35RAL9-F1
#
_entry.id   AF-A0AA35RAL9-F1
#
_cell.length_a   1.000
_cell.length_b   1.000
_cell.length_c   1.000
_cell.angle_alpha   90.00
_cell.angle_beta   90.00
_cell.angle_gamma   90.00
#
_symmetry.space_group_name_H-M   'P 1'
#
loop_
_entity.id
_entity.type
_entity.pdbx_description
1 polymer ?
#
loop_
_entity_poly.entity_id
_entity_poly.type
_entity_poly.pdbx_seq_one_letter_code
_entity_poly.pdbx_strand_id
1 'polypeptide(L)'
;MFFVLVSSGVVWYISAQLERRPVPPYRFIPSQLWCKYAAVDDPRLRSSHEPEMATHNPSPSISVPNKWPREYERVPELEEVDRNDFVAYTKAKHQRVRDRAVHREELKILQERLSDCVKREEVNHQQRCRSQSKAYWNSFRKYRSQGWLASH
;
A
#
# COMPACT_ATOMS: atom_id res chain seq x y z
N MET A 1 -63.29 10.91 1.45
CA MET A 1 -62.27 10.37 2.38
C MET A 1 -61.70 9.04 1.84
N PHE A 2 -61.19 9.03 0.59
CA PHE A 2 -60.69 7.82 -0.10
C PHE A 2 -59.33 8.04 -0.81
N PHE A 3 -58.80 9.26 -0.82
CA PHE A 3 -57.59 9.61 -1.60
C PHE A 3 -56.24 9.39 -0.86
N VAL A 4 -56.25 9.07 0.44
CA VAL A 4 -55.01 8.94 1.24
C VAL A 4 -54.46 7.50 1.24
N LEU A 5 -55.26 6.49 0.88
CA LEU A 5 -54.82 5.08 0.92
C LEU A 5 -54.11 4.62 -0.37
N VAL A 6 -54.35 5.28 -1.51
CA VAL A 6 -53.76 4.87 -2.80
C VAL A 6 -52.27 5.27 -2.90
N SER A 7 -51.86 6.38 -2.28
CA SER A 7 -50.46 6.82 -2.29
C SER A 7 -49.54 5.91 -1.48
N SER A 8 -50.02 5.35 -0.36
CA SER A 8 -49.23 4.43 0.47
C SER A 8 -48.95 3.10 -0.23
N GLY A 9 -49.92 2.56 -0.99
CA GLY A 9 -49.75 1.30 -1.70
C GLY A 9 -48.75 1.39 -2.85
N VAL A 10 -48.78 2.49 -3.62
CA VAL A 10 -47.84 2.71 -4.74
C VAL A 10 -46.43 2.97 -4.22
N VAL A 11 -46.28 3.74 -3.14
CA VAL A 11 -44.96 3.96 -2.50
C VAL A 11 -44.41 2.66 -1.91
N TRP A 12 -45.25 1.81 -1.32
CA TRP A 12 -44.82 0.51 -0.80
C TRP A 12 -44.45 -0.47 -1.92
N TYR A 13 -45.21 -0.48 -3.03
CA TYR A 13 -44.90 -1.30 -4.22
C TYR A 13 -43.60 -0.86 -4.91
N ILE A 14 -43.38 0.46 -5.08
CA ILE A 14 -42.13 1.01 -5.60
C ILE A 14 -40.98 0.75 -4.62
N SER A 15 -41.21 0.87 -3.31
CA SER A 15 -40.19 0.59 -2.28
C SER A 15 -39.87 -0.90 -2.10
N ALA A 16 -40.80 -1.80 -2.44
CA ALA A 16 -40.57 -3.24 -2.45
C ALA A 16 -39.85 -3.72 -3.72
N GLN A 17 -39.99 -3.00 -4.84
CA GLN A 17 -39.23 -3.22 -6.09
C GLN A 17 -37.85 -2.56 -6.05
N LEU A 18 -37.68 -1.47 -5.30
CA LEU A 18 -36.40 -0.90 -4.88
C LEU A 18 -35.90 -1.62 -3.61
N GLU A 19 -35.70 -2.93 -3.67
CA GLU A 19 -34.98 -3.67 -2.64
C GLU A 19 -33.65 -2.96 -2.35
N ARG A 20 -33.58 -2.28 -1.20
CA ARG A 20 -32.30 -1.80 -0.66
C ARG A 20 -31.47 -3.04 -0.40
N ARG A 21 -30.53 -3.32 -1.31
CA ARG A 21 -29.50 -4.34 -1.07
C ARG A 21 -28.89 -4.06 0.31
N PRO A 22 -28.66 -5.09 1.13
CA PRO A 22 -28.13 -4.89 2.48
C PRO A 22 -26.88 -4.03 2.40
N VAL A 23 -26.85 -2.92 3.15
CA VAL A 23 -25.64 -2.08 3.25
C VAL A 23 -24.54 -2.93 3.88
N PRO A 24 -23.31 -2.98 3.32
CA PRO A 24 -22.27 -3.82 3.87
C PRO A 24 -21.98 -3.40 5.31
N PRO A 25 -21.99 -4.34 6.27
CA PRO A 25 -21.45 -4.02 7.58
C PRO A 25 -19.98 -3.65 7.38
N TYR A 26 -19.57 -2.54 8.00
CA TYR A 26 -18.28 -1.86 7.79
C TYR A 26 -17.03 -2.73 8.01
N ARG A 27 -17.16 -3.96 8.53
CA ARG A 27 -16.05 -4.86 8.87
C ARG A 27 -16.18 -6.30 8.38
N PHE A 28 -17.04 -6.59 7.41
CA PHE A 28 -17.16 -7.94 6.83
C PHE A 28 -16.78 -7.92 5.35
N ILE A 29 -15.70 -8.62 4.96
CA ILE A 29 -15.42 -8.89 3.54
C ILE A 29 -16.42 -9.97 3.13
N PRO A 30 -17.44 -9.65 2.33
CA PRO A 30 -18.50 -10.59 2.07
C PRO A 30 -18.04 -11.65 1.09
N SER A 31 -18.50 -12.88 1.31
CA SER A 31 -18.38 -13.98 0.37
C SER A 31 -18.86 -13.56 -1.03
N GLN A 32 -18.33 -14.22 -2.05
CA GLN A 32 -18.38 -13.90 -3.48
C GLN A 32 -19.76 -13.52 -4.08
N LEU A 33 -20.86 -13.73 -3.35
CA LEU A 33 -22.22 -13.36 -3.76
C LEU A 33 -22.39 -11.88 -4.09
N TRP A 34 -21.68 -10.97 -3.42
CA TRP A 34 -21.82 -9.54 -3.68
C TRP A 34 -21.22 -9.11 -5.03
N CYS A 35 -20.15 -9.78 -5.45
CA CYS A 35 -19.48 -9.48 -6.71
C CYS A 35 -20.29 -9.92 -7.94
N LYS A 36 -21.23 -10.86 -7.77
CA LYS A 36 -22.02 -11.44 -8.87
C LYS A 36 -22.88 -10.41 -9.61
N TYR A 37 -23.24 -9.30 -8.96
CA TYR A 37 -24.14 -8.27 -9.52
C TYR A 37 -23.54 -6.86 -9.53
N ALA A 38 -22.27 -6.69 -9.15
CA ALA A 38 -21.61 -5.37 -9.09
C ALA A 38 -21.57 -4.66 -10.45
N ALA A 39 -21.44 -5.42 -11.55
CA ALA A 39 -21.45 -4.89 -12.92
C ALA A 39 -22.82 -4.32 -13.35
N VAL A 40 -23.91 -4.71 -12.68
CA VAL A 40 -25.25 -4.17 -12.91
C VAL A 40 -25.46 -2.87 -12.13
N ASP A 41 -24.79 -2.72 -10.97
CA ASP A 41 -24.93 -1.56 -10.09
C ASP A 41 -24.06 -0.36 -10.49
N ASP A 42 -22.87 -0.62 -11.04
CA ASP A 42 -21.96 0.43 -11.49
C ASP A 42 -21.72 0.30 -13.01
N PRO A 43 -22.41 1.11 -13.85
CA PRO A 43 -22.25 1.06 -15.31
C PRO A 43 -20.82 1.40 -15.78
N ARG A 44 -19.95 1.92 -14.91
CA ARG A 44 -18.52 2.14 -15.21
C ARG A 44 -17.73 0.84 -15.35
N LEU A 45 -18.14 -0.24 -14.67
CA LEU A 45 -17.41 -1.52 -14.69
C LEU A 45 -17.54 -2.26 -16.02
N ARG A 46 -18.66 -2.07 -16.73
CA ARG A 46 -18.92 -2.68 -18.05
C ARG A 46 -17.95 -2.19 -19.14
N SER A 47 -17.38 -0.99 -18.98
CA SER A 47 -16.41 -0.41 -19.93
C SER A 47 -15.05 -1.11 -19.95
N SER A 48 -14.76 -2.01 -19.01
CA SER A 48 -13.49 -2.73 -18.94
C SER A 48 -13.44 -4.01 -19.80
N HIS A 49 -14.57 -4.42 -20.39
CA HIS A 49 -14.69 -5.63 -21.19
C HIS A 49 -15.64 -5.44 -22.40
N GLU A 50 -15.24 -4.63 -23.38
CA GLU A 50 -15.67 -4.84 -24.77
C GLU A 50 -14.59 -4.28 -25.73
N PRO A 51 -14.13 -5.04 -26.75
CA PRO A 51 -13.08 -4.61 -27.66
C PRO A 51 -13.66 -4.06 -28.97
N GLU A 52 -13.29 -2.83 -29.36
CA GLU A 52 -13.28 -2.22 -30.71
C GLU A 52 -13.38 -0.68 -30.55
N MET A 53 -12.83 0.23 -31.35
CA MET A 53 -11.81 0.28 -32.42
C MET A 53 -11.48 1.80 -32.54
N ALA A 54 -10.23 2.15 -32.87
CA ALA A 54 -9.61 3.48 -33.00
C ALA A 54 -10.54 4.69 -33.33
N THR A 55 -10.39 5.87 -32.71
CA THR A 55 -9.39 6.88 -33.12
C THR A 55 -9.01 7.85 -31.99
N HIS A 56 -8.07 7.46 -31.14
CA HIS A 56 -7.13 8.42 -30.55
C HIS A 56 -5.78 7.74 -30.63
N ASN A 57 -4.79 8.40 -31.26
CA ASN A 57 -3.41 7.91 -31.24
C ASN A 57 -3.08 7.56 -29.80
N PRO A 58 -2.92 6.27 -29.45
CA PRO A 58 -2.51 5.94 -28.10
C PRO A 58 -1.14 6.57 -27.93
N SER A 59 -1.02 7.48 -26.96
CA SER A 59 0.27 7.88 -26.39
C SER A 59 1.13 6.62 -26.35
N PRO A 60 2.39 6.66 -26.82
CA PRO A 60 3.22 5.47 -26.95
C PRO A 60 3.06 4.69 -25.66
N SER A 61 2.50 3.48 -25.77
CA SER A 61 2.23 2.64 -24.61
C SER A 61 3.59 2.35 -24.03
N ILE A 62 3.99 3.16 -23.05
CA ILE A 62 5.12 2.90 -22.21
C ILE A 62 4.68 1.62 -21.50
N SER A 63 5.08 0.48 -22.06
CA SER A 63 5.03 -0.80 -21.41
C SER A 63 6.01 -0.67 -20.27
N VAL A 64 5.57 -0.05 -19.18
CA VAL A 64 6.35 0.00 -17.95
C VAL A 64 6.48 -1.46 -17.57
N PRO A 65 7.67 -2.07 -17.66
CA PRO A 65 7.78 -3.47 -17.28
C PRO A 65 7.34 -3.55 -15.82
N ASN A 66 6.38 -4.43 -15.53
CA ASN A 66 5.92 -4.74 -14.17
C ASN A 66 7.01 -5.53 -13.42
N LYS A 67 8.27 -5.10 -13.52
CA LYS A 67 9.43 -5.74 -12.91
C LYS A 67 9.45 -5.34 -11.44
N TRP A 68 8.97 -6.25 -10.62
CA TRP A 68 9.18 -6.22 -9.18
C TRP A 68 10.43 -7.06 -8.85
N PRO A 69 11.32 -6.58 -7.97
CA PRO A 69 11.31 -5.28 -7.29
C PRO A 69 11.65 -4.10 -8.20
N ARG A 70 11.10 -2.92 -7.89
CA ARG A 70 11.48 -1.68 -8.58
C ARG A 70 12.92 -1.32 -8.23
N GLU A 71 13.72 -1.10 -9.25
CA GLU A 71 15.11 -0.68 -9.12
C GLU A 71 15.23 0.82 -9.39
N TYR A 72 15.98 1.53 -8.56
CA TYR A 72 16.22 2.97 -8.69
C TYR A 72 17.72 3.19 -8.89
N GLU A 73 18.07 3.95 -9.93
CA GLU A 73 19.46 4.33 -10.18
C GLU A 73 20.02 5.13 -8.99
N ARG A 74 21.30 4.89 -8.67
CA ARG A 74 22.00 5.65 -7.63
C ARG A 74 22.30 7.04 -8.16
N VAL A 75 21.91 8.03 -7.37
CA VAL A 75 22.17 9.46 -7.59
C VAL A 75 23.27 9.90 -6.61
N PRO A 76 24.08 10.91 -6.95
CA PRO A 76 25.02 11.52 -6.01
C PRO A 76 24.38 11.91 -4.66
N GLU A 77 25.19 11.95 -3.61
CA GLU A 77 24.73 12.31 -2.26
C GLU A 77 24.35 13.79 -2.17
N LEU A 78 23.56 14.15 -1.15
CA LEU A 78 23.07 15.53 -0.97
C LEU A 78 24.19 16.57 -0.80
N GLU A 79 25.37 16.15 -0.34
CA GLU A 79 26.51 17.05 -0.09
C GLU A 79 27.27 17.40 -1.37
N GLU A 80 27.24 16.51 -2.37
CA GLU A 80 27.92 16.68 -3.65
C GLU A 80 27.10 17.52 -4.64
N VAL A 81 25.77 17.51 -4.51
CA VAL A 81 24.86 18.18 -5.44
C VAL A 81 24.74 19.67 -5.11
N ASP A 82 24.82 20.52 -6.15
CA ASP A 82 24.52 21.95 -6.03
C ASP A 82 23.07 22.17 -5.57
N ARG A 83 22.89 22.97 -4.53
CA ARG A 83 21.59 23.32 -3.97
C ARG A 83 20.74 24.16 -4.92
N ASN A 84 21.37 24.83 -5.89
CA ASN A 84 20.67 25.65 -6.88
C ASN A 84 20.05 24.82 -8.02
N ASP A 85 20.60 23.63 -8.31
CA ASP A 85 19.97 22.70 -9.26
C ASP A 85 18.82 21.95 -8.57
N PHE A 86 17.60 22.46 -8.77
CA PHE A 86 16.39 21.91 -8.20
C PHE A 86 16.16 20.43 -8.57
N VAL A 87 16.48 20.01 -9.80
CA VAL A 87 16.18 18.66 -10.28
C VAL A 87 17.13 17.66 -9.65
N ALA A 88 18.43 17.94 -9.68
CA ALA A 88 19.44 17.08 -9.07
C ALA A 88 19.24 16.99 -7.55
N TYR A 89 19.02 18.13 -6.89
CA TYR A 89 18.81 18.18 -5.44
C TYR A 89 17.57 17.38 -5.01
N THR A 90 16.48 17.49 -5.76
CA THR A 90 15.24 16.75 -5.49
C THR A 90 15.46 15.24 -5.63
N LYS A 91 16.16 14.79 -6.68
CA LYS A 91 16.49 13.38 -6.88
C LYS A 91 17.34 12.84 -5.72
N ALA A 92 18.38 13.57 -5.31
CA ALA A 92 19.25 13.20 -4.19
C ALA A 92 18.44 13.11 -2.88
N LYS A 93 17.57 14.09 -2.60
CA LYS A 93 16.67 14.08 -1.43
C LYS A 93 15.77 12.86 -1.42
N HIS A 94 15.15 12.51 -2.55
CA HIS A 94 14.32 11.31 -2.65
C HIS A 94 15.12 10.03 -2.42
N GLN A 95 16.34 9.96 -2.95
CA GLN A 95 17.23 8.82 -2.72
C GLN A 95 17.53 8.65 -1.23
N ARG A 96 17.87 9.74 -0.53
CA ARG A 96 18.09 9.74 0.92
C ARG A 96 16.87 9.22 1.69
N VAL A 97 15.66 9.64 1.33
CA VAL A 97 14.43 9.14 1.99
C VAL A 97 14.23 7.64 1.76
N ARG A 98 14.49 7.14 0.55
CA ARG A 98 14.40 5.70 0.24
C ARG A 98 15.42 4.90 1.04
N ASP A 99 16.67 5.34 1.06
CA ASP A 99 17.75 4.67 1.80
C ASP A 99 17.43 4.60 3.31
N ARG A 100 16.85 5.67 3.88
CA ARG A 100 16.34 5.66 5.26
C ARG A 100 15.27 4.60 5.48
N ALA A 101 14.32 4.51 4.56
CA ALA A 101 13.22 3.54 4.66
C ALA A 101 13.78 2.11 4.59
N VAL A 102 14.71 1.84 3.68
CA VAL A 102 15.40 0.54 3.58
C VAL A 102 16.11 0.20 4.89
N HIS A 103 16.93 1.10 5.43
CA HIS A 103 17.62 0.86 6.70
C HIS A 103 16.67 0.64 7.88
N ARG A 104 15.51 1.30 7.89
CA ARG A 104 14.48 1.05 8.90
C ARG A 104 13.91 -0.36 8.80
N GLU A 105 13.62 -0.83 7.59
CA GLU A 105 13.15 -2.21 7.37
C GLU A 105 14.24 -3.24 7.67
N GLU A 106 15.50 -2.97 7.37
CA GLU A 106 16.64 -3.81 7.76
C GLU A 106 16.70 -4.00 9.29
N LEU A 107 16.50 -2.93 10.06
CA LEU A 107 16.45 -3.01 11.52
C LEU A 107 15.28 -3.84 12.02
N LYS A 108 14.11 -3.71 11.41
CA LYS A 108 12.93 -4.52 11.76
C LYS A 108 13.18 -6.00 11.49
N ILE A 109 13.75 -6.35 10.32
CA ILE A 109 14.10 -7.74 10.00
C ILE A 109 15.08 -8.32 11.03
N LEU A 110 16.09 -7.55 11.43
CA LEU A 110 17.04 -8.00 12.46
C LEU A 110 16.39 -8.13 13.84
N GLN A 111 15.48 -7.22 14.18
CA GLN A 111 14.70 -7.29 15.42
C GLN A 111 13.79 -8.52 15.44
N GLU A 112 13.10 -8.82 14.34
CA GLU A 112 12.27 -10.02 14.19
C GLU A 112 13.12 -11.28 14.36
N ARG A 113 14.25 -11.38 13.66
CA ARG A 113 15.21 -12.51 13.80
C ARG A 113 15.69 -12.72 15.23
N LEU A 114 15.99 -11.62 15.94
CA LEU A 114 16.38 -11.69 17.35
C LEU A 114 15.22 -12.17 18.22
N SER A 115 14.02 -11.63 18.00
CA SER A 115 12.81 -12.02 18.73
C SER A 115 12.47 -13.51 18.52
N ASP A 116 12.65 -14.02 17.32
CA ASP A 116 12.42 -15.42 16.99
C ASP A 116 13.44 -16.34 17.65
N CYS A 117 14.70 -15.93 17.72
CA CYS A 117 15.70 -16.71 18.45
C CYS A 117 15.38 -16.78 19.95
N VAL A 118 14.99 -15.65 20.55
CA VAL A 118 14.60 -15.62 21.98
C VAL A 118 13.42 -16.55 22.24
N LYS A 119 12.41 -16.56 21.34
CA LYS A 119 11.26 -17.46 21.45
C LYS A 119 11.64 -18.94 21.29
N ARG A 120 12.61 -19.27 20.44
CA ARG A 120 13.04 -20.66 20.20
C ARG A 120 13.90 -21.23 21.33
N GLU A 121 14.77 -20.42 21.91
CA GLU A 121 15.77 -20.87 22.88
C GLU A 121 15.33 -20.71 24.35
N GLU A 122 14.26 -19.94 24.58
CA GLU A 122 13.64 -19.67 25.89
C GLU A 122 14.67 -19.27 26.96
N VAL A 123 15.13 -20.22 27.77
CA VAL A 123 16.01 -19.99 28.93
C VAL A 123 17.46 -19.69 28.51
N ASN A 124 17.95 -20.29 27.42
CA ASN A 124 19.35 -20.20 27.00
C ASN A 124 19.62 -19.14 25.92
N HIS A 125 18.67 -18.22 25.69
CA HIS A 125 18.75 -17.21 24.63
C HIS A 125 19.97 -16.29 24.75
N GLN A 126 20.48 -16.03 25.95
CA GLN A 126 21.61 -15.11 26.15
C GLN A 126 22.90 -15.58 25.46
N GLN A 127 23.17 -16.88 25.51
CA GLN A 127 24.38 -17.45 24.90
C GLN A 127 24.16 -17.74 23.41
N ARG A 128 23.01 -18.33 23.07
CA ARG A 128 22.72 -18.80 21.70
C ARG A 128 22.34 -17.67 20.73
N CYS A 129 21.62 -16.64 21.19
CA CYS A 129 21.19 -15.51 20.33
C CYS A 129 22.20 -14.36 20.26
N ARG A 130 23.43 -14.55 20.76
CA ARG A 130 24.48 -13.51 20.81
C ARG A 130 24.86 -12.97 19.42
N SER A 131 24.80 -13.81 18.39
CA SER A 131 25.12 -13.42 17.01
C SER A 131 24.08 -12.46 16.44
N GLN A 132 22.78 -12.76 16.58
CA GLN A 132 21.70 -11.89 16.09
C GLN A 132 21.65 -10.59 16.89
N SER A 133 21.85 -10.65 18.21
CA SER A 133 21.86 -9.44 19.04
C SER A 133 23.01 -8.51 18.63
N LYS A 134 24.22 -9.05 18.41
CA LYS A 134 25.35 -8.27 17.89
C LYS A 134 25.04 -7.66 16.52
N ALA A 135 24.43 -8.42 15.61
CA ALA A 135 24.05 -7.92 14.28
C ALA A 135 23.07 -6.74 14.37
N TYR A 136 22.01 -6.89 15.18
CA TYR A 136 21.04 -5.82 15.44
C TYR A 136 21.69 -4.57 16.05
N TRP A 137 22.52 -4.74 17.08
CA TRP A 137 23.15 -3.60 17.74
C TRP A 137 24.15 -2.87 16.84
N ASN A 138 24.87 -3.60 15.99
CA ASN A 138 25.79 -2.99 15.03
C ASN A 138 25.05 -2.15 13.99
N SER A 139 23.97 -2.68 13.40
CA SER A 139 23.16 -1.92 12.44
C SER A 139 22.44 -0.75 13.10
N PHE A 140 21.91 -0.93 14.32
CA PHE A 140 21.25 0.13 15.07
C PHE A 140 22.19 1.30 15.41
N ARG A 141 23.43 1.00 15.83
CA ARG A 141 24.45 2.03 16.07
C ARG A 141 24.79 2.80 14.80
N LYS A 142 24.94 2.10 13.66
CA LYS A 142 25.16 2.74 12.36
C LYS A 142 24.00 3.64 11.94
N TYR A 143 22.77 3.16 12.11
CA TYR A 143 21.56 3.96 11.84
C TYR A 143 21.49 5.21 12.72
N ARG A 144 21.88 5.10 13.99
CA ARG A 144 21.96 6.23 14.93
C ARG A 144 23.06 7.23 14.54
N SER A 145 24.26 6.75 14.18
CA SER A 145 25.40 7.63 13.84
C SER A 145 25.16 8.44 12.57
N GLN A 146 24.38 7.91 11.63
CA GLN A 146 23.96 8.62 10.42
C GLN A 146 22.92 9.73 10.68
N GLY A 147 22.49 9.94 11.93
CA GLY A 147 21.59 11.03 12.32
C GLY A 147 20.12 10.82 11.94
N TRP A 148 19.73 9.62 11.51
CA TRP A 148 18.35 9.32 11.08
C TRP A 148 17.31 9.37 12.20
N LEU A 149 17.70 9.48 13.46
CA LEU A 149 16.79 9.58 14.61
C LEU A 149 16.39 11.02 14.95
N ALA A 150 17.13 12.03 14.47
CA ALA A 150 16.98 13.42 14.91
C ALA A 150 15.98 14.25 14.08
N SER A 151 15.38 13.68 13.03
CA SER A 151 14.39 14.38 12.20
C SER A 151 12.97 14.02 12.64
N HIS A 152 12.40 14.79 13.56
CA HIS A 152 10.97 14.79 13.85
C HIS A 152 10.45 16.22 13.79
#